data_AF-A0A793HAS6-F1
#
_entry.id   AF-A0A793HAS6-F1
#
_cell.length_a   1.000
_cell.length_b   1.000
_cell.length_c   1.000
_cell.angle_alpha   90.00
_cell.angle_beta   90.00
_cell.angle_gamma   90.00
#
_symmetry.space_group_name_H-M   'P 1'
#
loop_
_entity.id
_entity.type
_entity.pdbx_description
1 polymer ?
#
loop_
_entity_poly.entity_id
_entity_poly.type
_entity_poly.pdbx_seq_one_letter_code
_entity_poly.pdbx_strand_id
1 'polypeptide(L)'
;KDWKVTARAGLGYQFDLLANGETVLRDASGEKRIKGEKDSRMLMSVGLNAEIRDNVRFGLEFEKSAFGKYNVDNAVNANFRYSF
;
A
#
# COMPACT_ATOMS: atom_id res chain seq x y z
N LYS A 1 12.67 -29.61 -12.53
CA LYS A 1 12.72 -28.88 -11.23
C LYS A 1 11.34 -28.27 -11.11
N ASP A 2 10.43 -29.00 -10.48
CA ASP A 2 9.01 -28.97 -10.85
C ASP A 2 8.19 -27.96 -10.04
N TRP A 3 8.90 -27.18 -9.23
CA TRP A 3 8.34 -26.12 -8.42
C TRP A 3 9.39 -25.00 -8.26
N LYS A 4 8.91 -23.76 -8.23
CA LYS A 4 9.69 -22.55 -7.99
C LYS A 4 8.96 -21.71 -6.96
N VAL A 5 9.65 -21.32 -5.91
CA VAL A 5 9.12 -20.38 -4.92
C VAL A 5 9.95 -19.12 -4.96
N THR A 6 9.28 -17.97 -5.01
CA THR A 6 9.87 -16.64 -4.99
C THR A 6 9.29 -15.89 -3.81
N ALA A 7 10.15 -15.54 -2.86
CA ALA A 7 9.81 -14.62 -1.79
C ALA A 7 10.26 -13.21 -2.18
N ARG A 8 9.39 -12.23 -1.93
CA ARG A 8 9.67 -10.80 -2.11
C ARG A 8 9.35 -10.07 -0.81
N ALA A 9 10.21 -9.16 -0.41
CA ALA A 9 9.94 -8.22 0.67
C ALA A 9 10.39 -6.84 0.20
N GLY A 10 9.59 -5.83 0.54
CA GLY A 10 9.78 -4.46 0.10
C GLY A 10 9.41 -3.50 1.22
N LEU A 11 10.16 -2.42 1.31
CA LEU A 11 9.90 -1.30 2.21
C LEU A 11 9.91 -0.05 1.35
N GLY A 12 8.85 0.73 1.43
CA GLY A 12 8.70 1.99 0.74
C GLY A 12 8.46 3.11 1.74
N TYR A 13 9.00 4.28 1.46
CA TYR A 13 8.65 5.49 2.17
C TYR A 13 8.17 6.52 1.16
N GLN A 14 6.94 6.96 1.33
CA GLN A 14 6.29 7.95 0.49
C GLN A 14 6.06 9.22 1.31
N PHE A 15 6.27 10.36 0.69
CA PHE A 15 6.00 11.65 1.29
C PHE A 15 5.22 12.49 0.29
N ASP A 16 4.05 12.96 0.71
CA ASP A 16 3.29 13.89 -0.11
C ASP A 16 4.01 15.25 -0.08
N LEU A 17 4.59 15.66 -1.21
CA LEU A 17 5.19 16.98 -1.44
C LEU A 17 4.12 18.08 -1.56
N LEU A 18 2.93 17.70 -2.02
CA LEU A 18 1.79 18.59 -2.13
C LEU A 18 1.09 18.67 -0.78
N ALA A 19 1.26 19.79 -0.10
CA ALA A 19 0.18 20.31 0.71
C ALA A 19 -0.98 20.60 -0.26
N ASN A 20 -1.97 19.71 -0.33
CA ASN A 20 -3.24 20.05 -0.99
C ASN A 20 -3.65 21.42 -0.46
N GLY A 21 -3.79 22.38 -1.38
CA GLY A 21 -3.83 23.81 -1.09
C GLY A 21 -4.73 24.12 0.09
N GLU A 22 -4.27 25.00 0.97
CA GLU A 22 -5.07 25.61 2.04
C GLU A 22 -6.46 25.92 1.47
N THR A 23 -7.44 25.08 1.78
CA THR A 23 -8.82 25.40 1.47
C THR A 23 -9.27 26.34 2.57
N VAL A 24 -9.03 27.63 2.36
CA VAL A 24 -9.51 28.69 3.23
C VAL A 24 -11.01 28.79 3.01
N LEU A 25 -11.79 28.08 3.83
CA LEU A 25 -13.23 28.32 3.94
C LEU A 25 -13.40 29.65 4.70
N ARG A 26 -13.56 30.73 3.94
CA ARG A 26 -13.87 32.04 4.47
C ARG A 26 -15.38 32.16 4.61
N ASP A 27 -15.90 31.71 5.75
CA ASP A 27 -17.28 32.00 6.13
C ASP A 27 -17.33 33.34 6.90
N ALA A 28 -18.44 34.05 6.82
CA ALA A 28 -18.60 35.44 7.28
C ALA A 28 -18.43 35.67 8.80
N SER A 29 -18.09 34.61 9.57
CA SER A 29 -17.89 34.65 11.03
C SER A 29 -16.49 34.22 11.51
N GLY A 30 -15.54 33.92 10.63
CA GLY A 30 -14.13 33.71 11.01
C GLY A 30 -13.32 32.77 10.11
N GLU A 31 -12.03 33.05 9.93
CA GLU A 31 -11.08 32.18 9.22
C GLU A 31 -10.79 30.91 10.04
N LYS A 32 -11.17 29.74 9.53
CA LYS A 32 -10.64 28.45 10.02
C LYS A 32 -9.55 27.96 9.08
N ARG A 33 -8.30 28.11 9.49
CA ARG A 33 -7.15 27.51 8.81
C ARG A 33 -7.04 26.04 9.16
N ILE A 34 -7.52 25.17 8.28
CA ILE A 34 -7.21 23.73 8.36
C ILE A 34 -5.87 23.54 7.63
N LYS A 35 -4.79 23.41 8.41
CA LYS A 35 -3.48 23.03 7.87
C LYS A 35 -3.60 21.62 7.30
N GLY A 36 -3.40 21.47 5.99
CA GLY A 36 -3.15 20.18 5.38
C GLY A 36 -1.92 19.56 6.05
N GLU A 37 -2.12 18.60 6.93
CA GLU A 37 -1.03 17.89 7.60
C GLU A 37 -0.21 17.17 6.52
N LYS A 38 1.10 17.43 6.52
CA LYS A 38 2.10 16.74 5.70
C LYS A 38 1.98 15.24 5.96
N ASP A 39 1.41 14.50 5.03
CA ASP A 39 1.16 13.07 5.20
C ASP A 39 2.36 12.28 4.66
N SER A 40 3.18 11.78 5.57
CA SER A 40 4.28 10.86 5.28
C SER A 40 3.82 9.44 5.58
N ARG A 41 4.05 8.51 4.63
CA ARG A 41 3.59 7.11 4.72
C ARG A 41 4.76 6.15 4.56
N MET A 42 4.88 5.19 5.47
CA MET A 42 5.76 4.03 5.28
C MET A 42 4.90 2.83 4.85
N LEU A 43 5.37 2.10 3.85
CA LEU A 43 4.73 0.93 3.27
C LEU A 43 5.67 -0.25 3.44
N MET A 44 5.14 -1.38 3.88
CA MET A 44 5.86 -2.63 4.04
C MET A 44 5.09 -3.69 3.26
N SER A 45 5.73 -4.34 2.30
CA SER A 45 5.13 -5.38 1.48
C SER A 45 5.92 -6.66 1.61
N VAL A 46 5.26 -7.79 1.85
CA VAL A 46 5.86 -9.12 1.85
C VAL A 46 5.00 -10.03 1.00
N GLY A 47 5.60 -10.72 0.03
CA GLY A 47 4.89 -11.64 -0.84
C GLY A 47 5.63 -12.94 -1.10
N LEU A 48 4.87 -13.99 -1.36
CA LEU A 48 5.32 -15.32 -1.70
C LEU A 48 4.60 -15.75 -2.98
N ASN A 49 5.36 -16.12 -4.00
CA ASN A 49 4.82 -16.68 -5.24
C ASN A 49 5.39 -18.09 -5.42
N ALA A 50 4.53 -19.09 -5.39
CA ALA A 50 4.83 -20.48 -5.70
C ALA A 50 4.28 -20.83 -7.09
N GLU A 51 5.14 -21.38 -7.92
CA GLU A 51 4.80 -21.91 -9.24
C GLU A 51 5.08 -23.41 -9.20
N ILE A 52 4.05 -24.22 -9.44
CA ILE A 52 4.12 -25.69 -9.43
C ILE A 52 3.81 -26.16 -10.84
N ARG A 53 4.83 -26.66 -11.53
CA ARG A 53 4.83 -26.87 -12.99
C ARG A 53 4.44 -25.58 -13.74
N ASP A 54 4.28 -25.66 -15.07
CA ASP A 54 3.89 -24.51 -15.89
C ASP A 54 2.38 -24.19 -15.83
N ASN A 55 1.62 -24.94 -15.02
CA ASN A 55 0.15 -24.91 -14.99
C ASN A 55 -0.44 -24.31 -13.72
N VAL A 56 0.26 -24.34 -12.57
CA VAL A 56 -0.29 -23.85 -11.29
C VAL A 56 0.57 -22.74 -10.74
N ARG A 57 -0.04 -21.57 -10.50
CA ARG A 57 0.59 -20.44 -9.82
C ARG A 57 -0.25 -20.04 -8.61
N PHE A 58 0.41 -19.96 -7.47
CA PHE A 58 -0.13 -19.46 -6.22
C PHE A 58 0.69 -18.26 -5.77
N GLY A 59 0.05 -17.15 -5.50
CA GLY A 59 0.69 -15.94 -5.00
C GLY A 59 -0.03 -15.43 -3.78
N LEU A 60 0.73 -15.00 -2.79
CA LEU A 60 0.23 -14.45 -1.54
C LEU A 60 1.04 -13.18 -1.28
N GLU A 61 0.37 -12.07 -1.03
CA GLU A 61 1.01 -10.77 -0.80
C GLU A 61 0.32 -10.08 0.38
N PHE A 62 1.14 -9.66 1.33
CA PHE A 62 0.76 -8.94 2.53
C PHE A 62 1.35 -7.55 2.43
N GLU A 63 0.49 -6.54 2.49
CA GLU A 63 0.92 -5.15 2.53
C GLU A 63 0.43 -4.50 3.82
N LYS A 64 1.32 -3.76 4.47
CA LYS A 64 1.06 -3.04 5.71
C LYS A 64 1.65 -1.65 5.60
N SER A 65 0.82 -0.61 5.81
CA SER A 65 1.35 0.73 6.04
C SER A 65 1.58 0.99 7.53
N ALA A 66 2.56 1.83 7.84
CA ALA A 66 2.79 2.38 9.17
C ALA A 66 3.27 3.83 9.01
N PHE A 67 3.01 4.70 9.99
CA PHE A 67 3.24 6.16 9.93
C PHE A 67 2.33 6.91 8.95
N GLY A 68 1.60 7.91 9.44
CA GLY A 68 0.64 8.71 8.68
C GLY A 68 -0.81 8.43 9.10
N LYS A 69 -1.66 9.44 9.15
CA LYS A 69 -3.08 9.37 9.60
C LYS A 69 -3.99 8.64 8.59
N TYR A 70 -3.44 7.72 7.82
CA TYR A 70 -4.14 6.80 6.95
C TYR A 70 -3.83 5.37 7.39
N ASN A 71 -4.79 4.76 8.08
CA ASN A 71 -4.84 3.33 8.30
C ASN A 71 -4.98 2.65 6.93
N VAL A 72 -3.86 2.21 6.33
CA VAL A 72 -4.01 1.12 5.34
C VAL A 72 -4.25 -0.11 6.19
N ASP A 73 -5.53 -0.45 6.32
CA ASP A 73 -6.01 -1.72 6.83
C ASP A 73 -5.17 -2.83 6.20
N ASN A 74 -4.48 -3.61 7.05
CA ASN A 74 -3.58 -4.68 6.64
C ASN A 74 -4.16 -5.43 5.43
N ALA A 75 -3.55 -5.27 4.27
CA ALA A 75 -4.09 -5.80 3.02
C ALA A 75 -3.47 -7.16 2.77
N VAL A 76 -4.32 -8.16 2.56
CA VAL A 76 -3.90 -9.50 2.18
C VAL A 76 -4.48 -9.81 0.83
N ASN A 77 -3.60 -10.08 -0.13
CA ASN A 77 -3.95 -10.49 -1.48
C ASN A 77 -3.51 -11.93 -1.69
N ALA A 78 -4.46 -12.79 -2.02
CA ALA A 78 -4.19 -14.16 -2.42
C ALA A 78 -4.64 -14.34 -3.88
N ASN A 79 -3.74 -14.84 -4.72
CA ASN A 79 -3.99 -15.17 -6.10
C ASN A 79 -3.73 -16.67 -6.34
N PHE A 80 -4.63 -17.27 -7.11
CA PHE A 80 -4.49 -18.64 -7.59
C PHE A 80 -4.83 -18.65 -9.08
N ARG A 81 -3.95 -19.22 -9.87
CA ARG A 81 -4.12 -19.36 -11.32
C ARG A 81 -3.78 -20.77 -11.73
N TYR A 82 -4.73 -21.40 -12.41
CA TYR A 82 -4.54 -22.67 -13.09
C TYR A 82 -4.66 -22.44 -14.59
N SER A 83 -3.68 -22.91 -15.36
CA SER A 83 -3.64 -22.87 -16.83
C SER A 83 -3.80 -24.29 -17.36
N PHE A 84 -4.78 -24.48 -18.26
CA PHE A 84 -5.09 -25.73 -18.96
C PHE A 84 -4.33 -25.85 -20.28
#